data_AF-A0A416T1C0-F1
#
_entry.id   AF-A0A416T1C0-F1
#
_cell.length_a   1.000
_cell.length_b   1.000
_cell.length_c   1.000
_cell.angle_alpha   90.00
_cell.angle_beta   90.00
_cell.angle_gamma   90.00
#
_symmetry.space_group_name_H-M   'P 1'
#
loop_
_entity.id
_entity.type
_entity.pdbx_description
1 polymer ?
#
loop_
_entity_poly.entity_id
_entity_poly.type
_entity_poly.pdbx_seq_one_letter_code
_entity_poly.pdbx_strand_id
1 'polypeptide(L)'
;MPYYDHDKDYPFAAFITNLGKYNEGELVGEWVKFPTTAEELKEVFKRIGIGQKDDFGQPYEEWFITDYDCYVDGLYSKLGEYENLDELNYLASKLDEMSESEYAQFQAGMEMGDHCGSLQEIINLTENLDCYEVYPNIHDYDDLGRYYIEELDVMQVPEHLQNYIDYEAYGRDVALEENGTFTDQGYVRDTGDSFHEYYDGERGSIPDEYRVMTFQDDLPEEEKSEWAMDIAFDMDEFFRQNDPQYAAEHPEAHAAKEELYENLMAGRISTLDEKLAALGQTQEDYLPSEIEKFKDATGYEEFLDFDPAEIKAALENPDKSRIDEMLAFAEKAEREYAAEAAAYVQTPADIAEQAQAVPRDTFSIYQLKPGDATRDYRFEPLDAIRNNGLSVKPENYELVYTAPLIEQDSLESIYTRFNIDHPADFKGHSLSVSDIVVLHQDGKDTAHYCDRFGFSQVPEFLQPERAAEVTIPTPDQMATQERISTPRGSFCVTNMTREQMEAAGYGVHHISDDGKYLIMGNGTRAFAVAAEQPEKDNPLRTAEMTLEDDYGMIDGVINNGRRGEELEKAQEYAERTTPEKSSIRERLEDAKRECAEHKPQEGKKPGRDVPEHDCL
;
A
#
# COMPACT_ATOMS: atom_id res chain seq x y z
N MET A 1 19.62 19.54 12.41
CA MET A 1 19.10 18.26 12.92
C MET A 1 17.61 18.42 13.18
N PRO A 2 16.73 17.71 12.46
CA PRO A 2 15.38 17.51 12.95
C PRO A 2 15.52 16.63 14.20
N TYR A 3 15.07 17.17 15.33
CA TYR A 3 14.96 16.42 16.58
C TYR A 3 13.78 15.47 16.37
N TYR A 4 14.06 14.20 16.09
CA TYR A 4 13.07 13.13 16.17
C TYR A 4 12.75 12.97 17.64
N ASP A 5 11.53 13.37 18.00
CA ASP A 5 11.06 13.27 19.37
C ASP A 5 10.91 11.78 19.68
N HIS A 6 11.92 11.21 20.35
CA HIS A 6 11.80 9.94 21.10
C HIS A 6 10.77 10.06 22.25
N ASP A 7 10.11 11.21 22.36
CA ASP A 7 9.17 11.65 23.39
C ASP A 7 7.71 11.53 22.92
N LYS A 8 7.36 10.43 22.25
CA LYS A 8 5.97 10.10 21.94
C LYS A 8 5.55 8.95 22.85
N ASP A 9 4.38 9.09 23.46
CA ASP A 9 3.82 8.13 24.42
C ASP A 9 3.67 6.69 23.87
N TYR A 10 3.91 6.47 22.57
CA TYR A 10 3.80 5.20 21.85
C TYR A 10 4.55 5.28 20.49
N PRO A 11 5.19 4.19 20.01
CA PRO A 11 5.80 4.14 18.67
C PRO A 11 4.82 4.37 17.51
N PHE A 12 3.65 3.71 17.56
CA PHE A 12 2.58 3.89 16.57
C PHE A 12 1.22 3.44 17.11
N ALA A 13 0.14 3.88 16.45
CA ALA A 13 -1.22 3.45 16.73
C ALA A 13 -1.92 2.97 15.45
N ALA A 14 -2.92 2.10 15.59
CA ALA A 14 -3.74 1.60 14.49
C ALA A 14 -5.22 1.87 14.77
N PHE A 15 -5.98 2.23 13.74
CA PHE A 15 -7.44 2.36 13.82
C PHE A 15 -8.10 1.03 13.45
N ILE A 16 -8.57 0.31 14.46
CA ILE A 16 -9.18 -1.01 14.30
C ILE A 16 -10.68 -0.86 14.08
N THR A 17 -11.18 -1.40 12.96
CA THR A 17 -12.56 -1.27 12.51
C THR A 17 -13.26 -2.62 12.47
N ASN A 18 -14.52 -2.64 12.91
CA ASN A 18 -15.41 -3.80 12.80
C ASN A 18 -15.89 -3.97 11.35
N LEU A 19 -15.52 -5.09 10.72
CA LEU A 19 -15.82 -5.35 9.31
C LEU A 19 -17.31 -5.59 9.06
N GLY A 20 -17.99 -6.33 9.95
CA GLY A 20 -19.42 -6.61 9.82
C GLY A 20 -20.27 -5.34 9.87
N LYS A 21 -20.01 -4.46 10.85
CA LYS A 21 -20.69 -3.17 10.92
C LYS A 21 -20.37 -2.25 9.74
N TYR A 22 -19.12 -2.28 9.27
CA TYR A 22 -18.75 -1.55 8.06
C TYR A 22 -19.56 -2.00 6.84
N ASN A 23 -19.77 -3.31 6.67
CA ASN A 23 -20.60 -3.88 5.62
C ASN A 23 -22.09 -3.50 5.74
N GLU A 24 -22.56 -3.20 6.95
CA GLU A 24 -23.89 -2.64 7.21
C GLU A 24 -23.98 -1.12 6.97
N GLY A 25 -22.86 -0.48 6.59
CA GLY A 25 -22.77 0.96 6.35
C GLY A 25 -22.44 1.80 7.59
N GLU A 26 -22.07 1.17 8.70
CA GLU A 26 -21.64 1.84 9.93
C GLU A 26 -20.13 1.71 10.14
N LEU A 27 -19.39 2.82 10.01
CA LEU A 27 -17.97 2.83 10.36
C LEU A 27 -17.79 2.88 11.89
N VAL A 28 -17.60 1.71 12.48
CA VAL A 28 -17.36 1.52 13.92
C VAL A 28 -15.93 1.01 14.13
N GLY A 29 -15.09 1.83 14.74
CA GLY A 29 -13.71 1.51 15.06
C GLY A 29 -13.11 2.40 16.13
N GLU A 30 -11.92 2.05 16.61
CA GLU A 30 -11.21 2.78 17.68
C GLU A 30 -9.70 2.77 17.43
N TRP A 31 -9.03 3.86 17.84
CA TRP A 31 -7.57 3.96 17.83
C TRP A 31 -6.98 3.14 18.98
N VAL A 32 -6.06 2.24 18.66
CA VAL A 32 -5.27 1.45 19.61
C VAL A 32 -3.81 1.86 19.49
N LYS A 33 -3.24 2.30 20.60
CA LYS A 33 -1.82 2.64 20.71
C LYS A 33 -1.04 1.39 21.05
N PHE A 34 0.08 1.16 20.38
CA PHE A 34 0.99 0.06 20.67
C PHE A 34 2.29 0.59 21.29
N PRO A 35 2.92 -0.15 22.22
CA PRO A 35 2.47 -1.44 22.74
C PRO A 35 1.21 -1.32 23.64
N THR A 36 0.40 -2.36 23.67
CA THR A 36 -0.85 -2.49 24.46
C THR A 36 -0.89 -3.85 25.18
N THR A 37 -1.95 -4.07 25.96
CA THR A 37 -2.19 -5.33 26.67
C THR A 37 -3.40 -6.07 26.09
N ALA A 38 -3.45 -7.38 26.35
CA ALA A 38 -4.59 -8.21 25.96
C ALA A 38 -5.91 -7.71 26.58
N GLU A 39 -5.88 -7.24 27.83
CA GLU A 39 -7.06 -6.70 28.50
C GLU A 39 -7.56 -5.39 27.86
N GLU A 40 -6.65 -4.50 27.50
CA GLU A 40 -7.00 -3.24 26.83
C GLU A 40 -7.59 -3.50 25.45
N LEU A 41 -6.94 -4.37 24.66
CA LEU A 41 -7.40 -4.72 23.32
C LEU A 41 -8.75 -5.46 23.35
N LYS A 42 -8.97 -6.35 24.33
CA LYS A 42 -10.27 -7.00 24.55
C LYS A 42 -11.38 -5.99 24.83
N GLU A 43 -11.10 -4.99 25.66
CA GLU A 43 -12.10 -3.94 25.95
C GLU A 43 -12.31 -3.01 24.74
N VAL A 44 -11.31 -2.79 23.88
CA VAL A 44 -11.51 -2.12 22.58
C VAL A 44 -12.47 -2.94 21.71
N PHE A 45 -12.22 -4.23 21.52
CA PHE A 45 -13.04 -5.13 20.71
C PHE A 45 -14.50 -5.11 21.14
N LYS A 46 -14.74 -5.17 22.44
CA LYS A 46 -16.07 -5.04 23.04
C LYS A 46 -16.74 -3.70 22.75
N ARG A 47 -15.99 -2.58 22.77
CA ARG A 47 -16.51 -1.24 22.46
C ARG A 47 -16.86 -1.08 20.98
N ILE A 48 -16.05 -1.63 20.08
CA ILE A 48 -16.31 -1.61 18.62
C ILE A 48 -17.32 -2.68 18.19
N GLY A 49 -17.73 -3.56 19.11
CA GLY A 49 -18.82 -4.51 18.91
C GLY A 49 -18.41 -5.89 18.40
N ILE A 50 -17.12 -6.21 18.39
CA ILE A 50 -16.63 -7.57 18.12
C ILE A 50 -17.11 -8.49 19.26
N GLY A 51 -17.65 -9.65 18.91
CA GLY A 51 -18.33 -10.59 19.79
C GLY A 51 -19.79 -10.26 20.12
N GLN A 52 -20.32 -9.10 19.68
CA GLN A 52 -21.75 -8.78 19.81
C GLN A 52 -22.55 -9.40 18.65
N LYS A 53 -23.81 -9.77 18.90
CA LYS A 53 -24.69 -10.35 17.87
C LYS A 53 -25.29 -9.27 16.98
N ASP A 54 -25.33 -9.54 15.68
CA ASP A 54 -26.02 -8.76 14.66
C ASP A 54 -27.56 -8.95 14.73
N ASP A 55 -28.27 -8.32 13.80
CA ASP A 55 -29.74 -8.43 13.67
C ASP A 55 -30.22 -9.86 13.36
N PHE A 56 -29.33 -10.75 12.90
CA PHE A 56 -29.59 -12.15 12.59
C PHE A 56 -29.15 -13.10 13.72
N GLY A 57 -28.55 -12.58 14.80
CA GLY A 57 -28.07 -13.36 15.94
C GLY A 57 -26.66 -13.93 15.77
N GLN A 58 -25.93 -13.56 14.71
CA GLN A 58 -24.56 -13.97 14.43
C GLN A 58 -23.57 -13.00 15.10
N PRO A 59 -22.52 -13.48 15.79
CA PRO A 59 -21.53 -12.60 16.38
C PRO A 59 -20.66 -11.90 15.32
N TYR A 60 -20.33 -10.63 15.53
CA TYR A 60 -19.31 -9.95 14.73
C TYR A 60 -17.93 -10.47 15.11
N GLU A 61 -17.32 -11.25 14.23
CA GLU A 61 -16.02 -11.85 14.50
C GLU A 61 -14.89 -11.18 13.74
N GLU A 62 -15.15 -10.44 12.66
CA GLU A 62 -14.13 -9.93 11.75
C GLU A 62 -13.82 -8.43 11.95
N TRP A 63 -12.54 -8.08 11.83
CA TRP A 63 -12.01 -6.73 11.95
C TRP A 63 -10.89 -6.51 10.94
N PHE A 64 -10.59 -5.24 10.66
CA PHE A 64 -9.46 -4.83 9.82
C PHE A 64 -8.92 -3.48 10.31
N ILE A 65 -7.73 -3.11 9.86
CA ILE A 65 -7.09 -1.85 10.19
C ILE A 65 -7.34 -0.87 9.05
N THR A 66 -7.95 0.26 9.36
CA THR A 66 -8.31 1.27 8.36
C THR A 66 -7.24 2.34 8.19
N ASP A 67 -6.47 2.62 9.24
CA ASP A 67 -5.45 3.67 9.22
C ASP A 67 -4.41 3.43 10.31
N TYR A 68 -3.26 4.08 10.17
CA TYR A 68 -2.18 4.07 11.14
C TYR A 68 -1.74 5.49 11.50
N ASP A 69 -1.30 5.69 12.73
CA ASP A 69 -0.60 6.89 13.21
C ASP A 69 0.81 6.44 13.58
N CYS A 70 1.75 6.55 12.62
CA CYS A 70 3.12 6.07 12.76
C CYS A 70 4.07 7.25 12.92
N TYR A 71 4.94 7.16 13.91
CA TYR A 71 6.00 8.15 14.12
C TYR A 71 7.37 7.70 13.64
N VAL A 72 7.47 6.42 13.35
CA VAL A 72 8.59 5.81 12.65
C VAL A 72 8.49 6.14 11.17
N ASP A 73 9.51 6.77 10.63
CA ASP A 73 9.48 7.21 9.24
C ASP A 73 9.55 6.01 8.29
N GLY A 74 8.80 6.09 7.19
CA GLY A 74 8.61 5.00 6.23
C GLY A 74 7.69 3.86 6.68
N LEU A 75 7.47 3.64 7.99
CA LEU A 75 6.71 2.50 8.51
C LEU A 75 5.26 2.45 8.01
N TYR A 76 4.56 3.59 7.97
CA TYR A 76 3.17 3.67 7.49
C TYR A 76 2.98 3.02 6.12
N SER A 77 3.95 3.20 5.22
CA SER A 77 3.87 2.68 3.85
C SER A 77 4.08 1.16 3.75
N LYS A 78 4.50 0.51 4.84
CA LYS A 78 4.84 -0.91 4.91
C LYS A 78 3.77 -1.76 5.60
N LEU A 79 2.79 -1.13 6.26
CA LEU A 79 1.73 -1.81 6.99
C LEU A 79 0.44 -1.88 6.16
N GLY A 80 -0.16 -3.06 6.07
CA GLY A 80 -1.41 -3.33 5.37
C GLY A 80 -2.67 -3.25 6.25
N GLU A 81 -3.82 -3.55 5.67
CA GLU A 81 -5.13 -3.51 6.37
C GLU A 81 -5.38 -4.75 7.27
N TYR A 82 -4.58 -5.80 7.11
CA TYR A 82 -4.77 -7.10 7.76
C TYR A 82 -3.53 -7.55 8.55
N GLU A 83 -2.75 -6.60 9.05
CA GLU A 83 -1.58 -6.90 9.88
C GLU A 83 -1.99 -7.61 11.17
N ASN A 84 -1.13 -8.51 11.64
CA ASN A 84 -1.36 -9.26 12.87
C ASN A 84 -1.14 -8.35 14.10
N LEU A 85 -2.15 -8.26 14.97
CA LEU A 85 -2.08 -7.37 16.14
C LEU A 85 -1.03 -7.80 17.19
N ASP A 86 -0.70 -9.09 17.27
CA ASP A 86 0.41 -9.59 18.12
C ASP A 86 1.77 -9.17 17.54
N GLU A 87 1.92 -9.22 16.21
CA GLU A 87 3.15 -8.78 15.55
C GLU A 87 3.34 -7.27 15.64
N LEU A 88 2.28 -6.49 15.44
CA LEU A 88 2.30 -5.04 15.65
C LEU A 88 2.68 -4.72 17.09
N ASN A 89 2.11 -5.43 18.07
CA ASN A 89 2.45 -5.24 19.47
C ASN A 89 3.90 -5.60 19.77
N TYR A 90 4.40 -6.68 19.16
CA TYR A 90 5.79 -7.12 19.32
C TYR A 90 6.77 -6.11 18.72
N LEU A 91 6.53 -5.64 17.49
CA LEU A 91 7.32 -4.59 16.87
C LEU A 91 7.33 -3.32 17.72
N ALA A 92 6.15 -2.85 18.15
CA ALA A 92 6.05 -1.65 18.97
C ALA A 92 6.83 -1.80 20.29
N SER A 93 6.76 -2.98 20.94
CA SER A 93 7.52 -3.23 22.16
C SER A 93 9.03 -3.16 21.92
N LYS A 94 9.51 -3.72 20.80
CA LYS A 94 10.93 -3.62 20.41
C LYS A 94 11.36 -2.17 20.19
N LEU A 95 10.55 -1.39 19.49
CA LEU A 95 10.82 0.02 19.22
C LEU A 95 10.80 0.88 20.49
N ASP A 96 9.89 0.60 21.43
CA ASP A 96 9.77 1.32 22.70
C ASP A 96 10.97 1.08 23.62
N GLU A 97 11.60 -0.10 23.53
CA GLU A 97 12.77 -0.46 24.33
C GLU A 97 14.11 0.04 23.77
N MET A 98 14.14 0.50 22.50
CA MET A 98 15.37 0.96 21.85
C MET A 98 15.91 2.25 22.47
N SER A 99 17.23 2.31 22.62
CA SER A 99 17.94 3.56 22.86
C SER A 99 17.97 4.45 21.61
N GLU A 100 18.26 5.75 21.78
CA GLU A 100 18.39 6.69 20.65
C GLU A 100 19.37 6.22 19.57
N SER A 101 20.46 5.53 19.97
CA SER A 101 21.46 5.00 19.04
C SER A 101 20.93 3.81 18.25
N GLU A 102 20.20 2.91 18.91
CA GLU A 102 19.59 1.74 18.28
C GLU A 102 18.47 2.18 17.33
N TYR A 103 17.66 3.15 17.74
CA TYR A 103 16.62 3.73 16.89
C TYR A 103 17.20 4.38 15.63
N ALA A 104 18.32 5.11 15.74
CA ALA A 104 19.01 5.67 14.58
C ALA A 104 19.51 4.58 13.61
N GLN A 105 20.04 3.47 14.14
CA GLN A 105 20.43 2.30 13.32
C GLN A 105 19.21 1.64 12.66
N PHE A 106 18.10 1.52 13.38
CA PHE A 106 16.87 0.97 12.86
C PHE A 106 16.32 1.83 11.72
N GLN A 107 16.24 3.15 11.92
CA GLN A 107 15.76 4.10 10.91
C GLN A 107 16.68 4.10 9.67
N ALA A 108 17.99 4.00 9.87
CA ALA A 108 18.95 3.83 8.79
C ALA A 108 18.68 2.54 7.97
N GLY A 109 18.46 1.41 8.64
CA GLY A 109 18.10 0.15 7.98
C GLY A 109 16.77 0.23 7.22
N MET A 110 15.78 0.92 7.78
CA MET A 110 14.49 1.18 7.13
C MET A 110 14.64 2.00 5.85
N GLU A 111 15.53 3.01 5.85
CA GLU A 111 15.77 3.87 4.68
C GLU A 111 16.60 3.15 3.59
N MET A 112 17.56 2.31 3.98
CA MET A 112 18.33 1.48 3.04
C MET A 112 17.44 0.45 2.32
N GLY A 113 16.43 -0.07 3.01
CA GLY A 113 15.29 -0.73 2.38
C GLY A 113 15.45 -2.23 2.09
N ASP A 114 16.61 -2.83 2.33
CA ASP A 114 16.92 -4.22 1.96
C ASP A 114 16.13 -5.27 2.77
N HIS A 115 15.60 -4.91 3.94
CA HIS A 115 14.90 -5.81 4.88
C HIS A 115 13.63 -5.18 5.47
N CYS A 116 12.80 -4.58 4.62
CA CYS A 116 11.57 -3.88 5.03
C CYS A 116 10.36 -4.14 4.11
N GLY A 117 10.30 -5.31 3.48
CA GLY A 117 9.21 -5.73 2.58
C GLY A 117 7.98 -6.28 3.29
N SER A 118 8.11 -6.67 4.56
CA SER A 118 7.01 -7.20 5.39
C SER A 118 7.21 -6.87 6.87
N LEU A 119 6.14 -7.00 7.67
CA LEU A 119 6.22 -6.83 9.12
C LEU A 119 7.22 -7.80 9.77
N GLN A 120 7.31 -9.03 9.27
CA GLN A 120 8.31 -10.01 9.69
C GLN A 120 9.74 -9.49 9.48
N GLU A 121 10.05 -8.97 8.29
CA GLU A 121 11.39 -8.44 8.00
C GLU A 121 11.73 -7.23 8.87
N ILE A 122 10.75 -6.34 9.11
CA ILE A 122 10.91 -5.17 9.97
C ILE A 122 11.17 -5.60 11.43
N ILE A 123 10.46 -6.62 11.94
CA ILE A 123 10.73 -7.19 13.26
C ILE A 123 12.15 -7.76 13.31
N ASN A 124 12.58 -8.50 12.29
CA ASN A 124 13.95 -9.02 12.23
C ASN A 124 14.98 -7.89 12.17
N LEU A 125 14.70 -6.77 11.49
CA LEU A 125 15.59 -5.62 11.46
C LEU A 125 15.87 -5.10 12.87
N THR A 126 14.88 -5.12 13.78
CA THR A 126 15.09 -4.71 15.19
C THR A 126 16.14 -5.54 15.94
N GLU A 127 16.44 -6.75 15.47
CA GLU A 127 17.44 -7.67 16.05
C GLU A 127 18.78 -7.68 15.29
N ASN A 128 18.87 -6.98 14.15
CA ASN A 128 20.04 -6.97 13.26
C ASN A 128 20.63 -5.55 13.10
N LEU A 129 20.50 -4.72 14.13
CA LEU A 129 20.98 -3.34 14.10
C LEU A 129 22.50 -3.24 13.97
N ASP A 130 23.23 -4.29 14.35
CA ASP A 130 24.69 -4.42 14.19
C ASP A 130 25.14 -4.56 12.73
N CYS A 131 24.22 -4.83 11.79
CA CYS A 131 24.49 -4.76 10.35
C CYS A 131 24.73 -3.31 9.86
N TYR A 132 24.38 -2.30 10.67
CA TYR A 132 24.43 -0.89 10.28
C TYR A 132 25.27 -0.08 11.26
N GLU A 133 26.30 0.59 10.76
CA GLU A 133 27.04 1.60 11.53
C GLU A 133 26.69 3.00 11.04
N VAL A 134 26.17 3.82 11.94
CA VAL A 134 25.71 5.18 11.67
C VAL A 134 26.75 6.18 12.18
N TYR A 135 27.11 7.14 11.33
CA TYR A 135 27.96 8.30 11.66
C TYR A 135 27.13 9.59 11.59
N PRO A 136 26.51 10.03 12.70
CA PRO A 136 25.46 11.06 12.67
C PRO A 136 25.93 12.46 12.28
N ASN A 137 27.24 12.72 12.31
CA ASN A 137 27.81 14.04 12.04
C ASN A 137 28.43 14.15 10.64
N ILE A 138 28.18 13.17 9.77
CA ILE A 138 28.73 13.11 8.40
C ILE A 138 27.56 13.21 7.44
N HIS A 139 27.48 14.29 6.67
CA HIS A 139 26.31 14.58 5.81
C HIS A 139 26.66 14.67 4.31
N ASP A 140 27.94 14.76 3.97
CA ASP A 140 28.39 14.76 2.59
C ASP A 140 29.75 14.05 2.42
N TYR A 141 30.20 13.93 1.17
CA TYR A 141 31.47 13.28 0.87
C TYR A 141 32.70 14.06 1.37
N ASP A 142 32.63 15.39 1.54
CA ASP A 142 33.75 16.18 2.09
C ASP A 142 33.91 15.87 3.58
N ASP A 143 32.80 15.87 4.34
CA ASP A 143 32.76 15.48 5.75
C ASP A 143 33.32 14.06 5.94
N LEU A 144 32.89 13.12 5.11
CA LEU A 144 33.34 11.73 5.17
C LEU A 144 34.85 11.62 4.89
N GLY A 145 35.32 12.31 3.85
CA GLY A 145 36.73 12.33 3.49
C GLY A 145 37.61 12.93 4.61
N ARG A 146 37.14 14.01 5.24
CA ARG A 146 37.82 14.62 6.40
C ARG A 146 37.83 13.70 7.61
N TYR A 147 36.70 13.08 7.93
CA TYR A 147 36.59 12.14 9.04
C TYR A 147 37.61 11.00 8.90
N TYR A 148 37.72 10.40 7.73
CA TYR A 148 38.67 9.31 7.51
C TYR A 148 40.13 9.78 7.59
N ILE A 149 40.49 10.90 6.98
CA ILE A 149 41.87 11.37 6.94
C ILE A 149 42.32 11.99 8.26
N GLU A 150 41.48 12.80 8.89
CA GLU A 150 41.87 13.66 10.02
C GLU A 150 41.52 13.03 11.38
N GLU A 151 40.37 12.36 11.51
CA GLU A 151 39.91 11.77 12.78
C GLU A 151 40.32 10.30 12.91
N LEU A 152 40.14 9.49 11.86
CA LEU A 152 40.58 8.08 11.84
C LEU A 152 42.07 7.92 11.51
N ASP A 153 42.73 8.99 11.04
CA ASP A 153 44.16 9.03 10.72
C ASP A 153 44.60 7.88 9.79
N VAL A 154 43.73 7.52 8.83
CA VAL A 154 44.02 6.45 7.85
C VAL A 154 45.21 6.80 6.96
N MET A 155 45.52 8.10 6.83
CA MET A 155 46.66 8.62 6.11
C MET A 155 47.29 9.83 6.81
N GLN A 156 48.60 9.75 7.04
CA GLN A 156 49.38 10.87 7.58
C GLN A 156 49.62 11.95 6.52
N VAL A 157 48.86 13.04 6.61
CA VAL A 157 48.97 14.19 5.72
C VAL A 157 49.75 15.32 6.40
N PRO A 158 50.89 15.78 5.85
CA PRO A 158 51.57 16.97 6.35
C PRO A 158 50.67 18.21 6.32
N GLU A 159 50.68 19.02 7.39
CA GLU A 159 49.82 20.22 7.55
C GLU A 159 49.81 21.15 6.31
N HIS A 160 50.96 21.35 5.67
CA HIS A 160 51.08 22.20 4.48
C HIS A 160 50.43 21.63 3.20
N LEU A 161 50.02 20.36 3.20
CA LEU A 161 49.35 19.67 2.10
C LEU A 161 47.85 19.45 2.34
N GLN A 162 47.36 19.61 3.58
CA GLN A 162 45.93 19.38 3.92
C GLN A 162 44.99 20.18 3.02
N ASN A 163 45.27 21.48 2.80
CA ASN A 163 44.47 22.35 1.92
C ASN A 163 44.55 22.01 0.42
N TYR A 164 45.32 21.00 0.02
CA TYR A 164 45.46 20.55 -1.36
C TYR A 164 44.86 19.16 -1.59
N ILE A 165 44.31 18.53 -0.56
CA ILE A 165 43.59 17.26 -0.69
C ILE A 165 42.17 17.54 -1.15
N ASP A 166 41.71 16.71 -2.08
CA ASP A 166 40.33 16.65 -2.54
C ASP A 166 39.58 15.66 -1.65
N TYR A 167 39.07 16.15 -0.51
CA TYR A 167 38.41 15.32 0.49
C TYR A 167 37.07 14.77 -0.02
N GLU A 168 36.31 15.57 -0.77
CA GLU A 168 35.07 15.14 -1.42
C GLU A 168 35.30 13.94 -2.35
N ALA A 169 36.31 14.00 -3.23
CA ALA A 169 36.64 12.87 -4.09
C ALA A 169 37.05 11.62 -3.30
N TYR A 170 37.81 11.80 -2.22
CA TYR A 170 38.23 10.68 -1.37
C TYR A 170 37.05 10.06 -0.61
N GLY A 171 36.18 10.88 0.00
CA GLY A 171 35.00 10.40 0.70
C GLY A 171 34.03 9.68 -0.23
N ARG A 172 33.91 10.12 -1.49
CA ARG A 172 33.13 9.40 -2.51
C ARG A 172 33.69 8.00 -2.78
N ASP A 173 35.01 7.86 -2.87
CA ASP A 173 35.66 6.56 -3.05
C ASP A 173 35.46 5.67 -1.82
N VAL A 174 35.58 6.22 -0.60
CA VAL A 174 35.30 5.51 0.67
C VAL A 174 33.87 4.98 0.70
N ALA A 175 32.88 5.84 0.41
CA ALA A 175 31.48 5.43 0.38
C ALA A 175 31.21 4.29 -0.60
N LEU A 176 31.87 4.33 -1.77
CA LEU A 176 31.75 3.27 -2.76
C LEU A 176 32.44 1.96 -2.34
N GLU A 177 33.57 2.03 -1.63
CA GLU A 177 34.29 0.85 -1.13
C GLU A 177 33.56 0.16 0.02
N GLU A 178 32.88 0.92 0.89
CA GLU A 178 32.16 0.42 2.06
C GLU A 178 30.66 0.18 1.81
N ASN A 179 30.20 0.40 0.57
CA ASN A 179 28.77 0.34 0.22
C ASN A 179 27.91 1.26 1.13
N GLY A 180 28.46 2.42 1.50
CA GLY A 180 27.81 3.38 2.39
C GLY A 180 26.89 4.35 1.66
N THR A 181 25.90 4.87 2.38
CA THR A 181 24.87 5.78 1.89
C THR A 181 24.62 6.89 2.90
N PHE A 182 24.26 8.09 2.42
CA PHE A 182 23.79 9.17 3.28
C PHE A 182 22.29 9.03 3.49
N THR A 183 21.89 9.06 4.77
CA THR A 183 20.51 9.00 5.23
C THR A 183 20.20 10.25 6.07
N ASP A 184 18.95 10.42 6.48
CA ASP A 184 18.59 11.49 7.42
C ASP A 184 19.25 11.32 8.80
N GLN A 185 19.77 10.12 9.09
CA GLN A 185 20.53 9.81 10.30
C GLN A 185 22.04 10.04 10.16
N GLY A 186 22.52 10.48 8.99
CA GLY A 186 23.94 10.71 8.68
C GLY A 186 24.50 9.70 7.69
N TYR A 187 25.82 9.52 7.67
CA TYR A 187 26.44 8.51 6.81
C TYR A 187 26.30 7.13 7.45
N VAL A 188 25.74 6.18 6.71
CA VAL A 188 25.51 4.81 7.14
C VAL A 188 26.36 3.89 6.28
N ARG A 189 27.04 2.94 6.91
CA ARG A 189 27.72 1.86 6.19
C ARG A 189 27.20 0.51 6.63
N ASP A 190 27.16 -0.41 5.67
CA ASP A 190 26.99 -1.84 5.91
C ASP A 190 28.25 -2.36 6.63
N THR A 191 28.07 -3.04 7.75
CA THR A 191 29.20 -3.62 8.50
C THR A 191 29.76 -4.87 7.83
N GLY A 192 29.03 -5.46 6.89
CA GLY A 192 29.30 -6.75 6.27
C GLY A 192 28.95 -7.95 7.16
N ASP A 193 28.27 -7.69 8.29
CA ASP A 193 27.74 -8.74 9.15
C ASP A 193 26.54 -9.43 8.48
N SER A 194 26.21 -10.63 8.98
CA SER A 194 25.16 -11.44 8.38
C SER A 194 23.82 -11.11 9.01
N PHE A 195 22.87 -10.66 8.18
CA PHE A 195 21.48 -10.55 8.60
C PHE A 195 20.90 -11.94 8.95
N HIS A 196 20.31 -12.06 10.12
CA HIS A 196 19.77 -13.29 10.66
C HIS A 196 18.27 -13.20 10.90
N GLU A 197 17.55 -14.26 10.55
CA GLU A 197 16.13 -14.41 10.85
C GLU A 197 15.98 -14.94 12.29
N TYR A 198 15.50 -14.09 13.18
CA TYR A 198 15.16 -14.38 14.58
C TYR A 198 13.65 -14.62 14.76
N TYR A 199 12.83 -14.02 13.91
CA TYR A 199 11.39 -14.16 13.87
C TYR A 199 10.93 -14.72 12.51
N ASP A 200 10.18 -15.81 12.55
CA ASP A 200 9.78 -16.61 11.38
C ASP A 200 8.40 -16.24 10.82
N GLY A 201 7.74 -15.20 11.36
CA GLY A 201 6.39 -14.80 10.95
C GLY A 201 5.28 -15.64 11.60
N GLU A 202 5.64 -16.59 12.46
CA GLU A 202 4.66 -17.44 13.15
C GLU A 202 4.35 -16.86 14.53
N ARG A 203 3.05 -16.72 14.84
CA ARG A 203 2.57 -16.22 16.15
C ARG A 203 3.20 -16.95 17.34
N GLY A 204 3.46 -18.25 17.20
CA GLY A 204 4.08 -19.09 18.24
C GLY A 204 5.50 -18.69 18.62
N SER A 205 6.20 -17.94 17.77
CA SER A 205 7.55 -17.44 18.01
C SER A 205 7.56 -16.09 18.74
N ILE A 206 6.43 -15.38 18.78
CA ILE A 206 6.27 -14.15 19.57
C ILE A 206 6.24 -14.53 21.06
N PRO A 207 7.03 -13.91 21.95
CA PRO A 207 6.93 -14.17 23.39
C PRO A 207 5.54 -13.86 23.96
N ASP A 208 5.07 -14.68 24.91
CA ASP A 208 3.70 -14.60 25.45
C ASP A 208 3.32 -13.21 25.99
N GLU A 209 4.29 -12.48 26.55
CA GLU A 209 4.07 -11.13 27.10
C GLU A 209 3.70 -10.08 26.05
N TYR A 210 4.00 -10.33 24.77
CA TYR A 210 3.66 -9.44 23.66
C TYR A 210 2.41 -9.90 22.88
N ARG A 211 1.84 -11.07 23.20
CA ARG A 211 0.64 -11.59 22.53
C ARG A 211 -0.62 -10.99 23.14
N VAL A 212 -1.20 -10.02 22.46
CA VAL A 212 -2.39 -9.28 22.85
C VAL A 212 -3.69 -9.94 22.40
N MET A 213 -3.65 -10.89 21.47
CA MET A 213 -4.82 -11.64 20.96
C MET A 213 -5.13 -12.91 21.76
N THR A 214 -4.48 -13.12 22.91
CA THR A 214 -4.62 -14.33 23.74
C THR A 214 -6.02 -14.55 24.31
N PHE A 215 -6.88 -13.52 24.35
CA PHE A 215 -8.27 -13.67 24.77
C PHE A 215 -9.18 -14.33 23.71
N GLN A 216 -8.68 -14.51 22.47
CA GLN A 216 -9.33 -15.33 21.44
C GLN A 216 -8.87 -16.79 21.49
N ASP A 217 -7.77 -17.09 22.18
CA ASP A 217 -7.43 -18.47 22.50
C ASP A 217 -8.55 -18.96 23.46
N ASP A 218 -9.24 -20.04 23.09
CA ASP A 218 -10.31 -20.61 23.92
C ASP A 218 -9.88 -20.74 25.39
N LEU A 219 -10.85 -20.77 26.31
CA LEU A 219 -10.64 -21.08 27.74
C LEU A 219 -9.46 -22.06 27.93
N PRO A 220 -8.47 -21.73 28.80
CA PRO A 220 -7.35 -22.62 29.07
C PRO A 220 -7.85 -24.05 29.32
N GLU A 221 -7.14 -25.07 28.84
CA GLU A 221 -7.56 -26.48 28.97
C GLU A 221 -7.88 -26.86 30.43
N GLU A 222 -7.18 -26.22 31.37
CA GLU A 222 -7.40 -26.31 32.82
C GLU A 222 -8.77 -25.76 33.24
N GLU A 223 -9.16 -24.58 32.75
CA GLU A 223 -10.47 -23.97 33.02
C GLU A 223 -11.61 -24.72 32.32
N LYS A 224 -11.39 -25.22 31.09
CA LYS A 224 -12.33 -26.11 30.38
C LYS A 224 -12.55 -27.40 31.16
N SER A 225 -11.47 -28.00 31.67
CA SER A 225 -11.53 -29.25 32.45
C SER A 225 -12.28 -29.07 33.77
N GLU A 226 -12.01 -28.00 34.51
CA GLU A 226 -12.72 -27.71 35.76
C GLU A 226 -14.22 -27.49 35.50
N TRP A 227 -14.57 -26.70 34.48
CA TRP A 227 -15.97 -26.44 34.14
C TRP A 227 -16.70 -27.70 33.66
N ALA A 228 -16.07 -28.51 32.81
CA ALA A 228 -16.62 -29.80 32.37
C ALA A 228 -16.83 -30.76 33.56
N MET A 229 -15.93 -30.75 34.54
CA MET A 229 -16.05 -31.58 35.74
C MET A 229 -17.24 -31.15 36.62
N ASP A 230 -17.47 -29.85 36.77
CA ASP A 230 -18.62 -29.31 37.52
C ASP A 230 -19.94 -29.68 36.85
N ILE A 231 -20.05 -29.48 35.52
CA ILE A 231 -21.23 -29.88 34.75
C ILE A 231 -21.47 -31.40 34.87
N ALA A 232 -20.42 -32.21 34.70
CA ALA A 232 -20.52 -33.67 34.84
C ALA A 232 -21.00 -34.11 36.23
N PHE A 233 -20.57 -33.42 37.28
CA PHE A 233 -20.99 -33.70 38.66
C PHE A 233 -22.48 -33.41 38.85
N ASP A 234 -22.93 -32.22 38.42
CA ASP A 234 -24.32 -31.77 38.55
C ASP A 234 -25.27 -32.63 37.70
N MET A 235 -24.82 -33.03 36.50
CA MET A 235 -25.57 -33.91 35.61
C MET A 235 -25.73 -35.33 36.17
N ASP A 236 -24.68 -35.96 36.72
CA ASP A 236 -24.79 -37.29 37.33
C ASP A 236 -25.76 -37.26 38.53
N GLU A 237 -25.68 -36.22 39.36
CA GLU A 237 -26.61 -36.06 40.48
C GLU A 237 -28.05 -35.92 40.00
N PHE A 238 -28.30 -35.08 39.00
CA PHE A 238 -29.62 -34.89 38.42
C PHE A 238 -30.18 -36.18 37.82
N PHE A 239 -29.39 -36.91 37.01
CA PHE A 239 -29.84 -38.15 36.40
C PHE A 239 -30.12 -39.25 37.43
N ARG A 240 -29.32 -39.37 38.50
CA ARG A 240 -29.60 -40.35 39.56
C ARG A 240 -30.90 -40.09 40.30
N GLN A 241 -31.28 -38.82 40.44
CA GLN A 241 -32.50 -38.43 41.14
C GLN A 241 -33.75 -38.58 40.26
N ASN A 242 -33.62 -38.33 38.95
CA ASN A 242 -34.75 -38.19 38.03
C ASN A 242 -34.91 -39.36 37.04
N ASP A 243 -33.88 -40.20 36.89
CA ASP A 243 -33.90 -41.40 36.06
C ASP A 243 -33.46 -42.65 36.87
N PRO A 244 -34.44 -43.43 37.39
CA PRO A 244 -34.16 -44.67 38.12
C PRO A 244 -33.44 -45.73 37.28
N GLN A 245 -33.54 -45.68 35.95
CA GLN A 245 -32.87 -46.61 35.05
C GLN A 245 -31.39 -46.26 34.93
N TYR A 246 -31.06 -44.97 34.76
CA TYR A 246 -29.67 -44.48 34.81
C TYR A 246 -28.97 -44.86 36.12
N ALA A 247 -29.63 -44.67 37.27
CA ALA A 247 -29.06 -45.05 38.56
C ALA A 247 -28.76 -46.56 38.68
N ALA A 248 -29.50 -47.41 37.97
CA ALA A 248 -29.29 -48.85 37.94
C ALA A 248 -28.19 -49.28 36.96
N GLU A 249 -28.07 -48.59 35.83
CA GLU A 249 -27.05 -48.84 34.79
C GLU A 249 -25.66 -48.31 35.19
N HIS A 250 -25.61 -47.24 35.99
CA HIS A 250 -24.38 -46.63 36.50
C HIS A 250 -24.27 -46.73 38.04
N PRO A 251 -24.02 -47.92 38.62
CA PRO A 251 -23.97 -48.11 40.08
C PRO A 251 -22.77 -47.44 40.76
N GLU A 252 -21.70 -47.13 40.02
CA GLU A 252 -20.50 -46.46 40.52
C GLU A 252 -20.50 -44.99 40.10
N ALA A 253 -20.63 -44.09 41.08
CA ALA A 253 -20.78 -42.65 40.83
C ALA A 253 -19.54 -42.01 40.21
N HIS A 254 -18.34 -42.49 40.52
CA HIS A 254 -17.11 -41.95 39.96
C HIS A 254 -17.03 -42.22 38.45
N ALA A 255 -17.25 -43.46 38.04
CA ALA A 255 -17.19 -43.87 36.63
C ALA A 255 -18.23 -43.13 35.77
N ALA A 256 -19.43 -42.91 36.31
CA ALA A 256 -20.49 -42.18 35.61
C ALA A 256 -20.14 -40.69 35.38
N LYS A 257 -19.54 -40.05 36.39
CA LYS A 257 -19.07 -38.66 36.27
C LYS A 257 -17.91 -38.53 35.29
N GLU A 258 -17.00 -39.49 35.31
CA GLU A 258 -15.88 -39.57 34.38
C GLU A 258 -16.38 -39.74 32.94
N GLU A 259 -17.39 -40.59 32.69
CA GLU A 259 -18.02 -40.74 31.38
C GLU A 259 -18.69 -39.45 30.88
N LEU A 260 -19.41 -38.73 31.74
CA LEU A 260 -20.01 -37.45 31.40
C LEU A 260 -18.96 -36.38 31.10
N TYR A 261 -17.90 -36.32 31.91
CA TYR A 261 -16.76 -35.43 31.70
C TYR A 261 -16.06 -35.70 30.36
N GLU A 262 -15.78 -36.96 30.04
CA GLU A 262 -15.16 -37.36 28.77
C GLU A 262 -16.06 -37.05 27.56
N ASN A 263 -17.39 -37.11 27.73
CA ASN A 263 -18.31 -36.70 26.68
C ASN A 263 -18.31 -35.18 26.48
N LEU A 264 -18.29 -34.39 27.55
CA LEU A 264 -18.17 -32.92 27.47
C LEU A 264 -16.86 -32.48 26.83
N MET A 265 -15.73 -33.04 27.28
CA MET A 265 -14.39 -32.72 26.75
C MET A 265 -14.19 -33.18 25.30
N ALA A 266 -14.88 -34.25 24.88
CA ALA A 266 -14.84 -34.73 23.50
C ALA A 266 -15.87 -34.05 22.57
N GLY A 267 -16.67 -33.09 23.07
CA GLY A 267 -17.72 -32.44 22.28
C GLY A 267 -18.88 -33.36 21.90
N ARG A 268 -19.14 -34.42 22.68
CA ARG A 268 -20.26 -35.37 22.50
C ARG A 268 -21.44 -35.00 23.39
N ILE A 269 -22.05 -33.86 23.12
CA ILE A 269 -23.01 -33.18 24.00
C ILE A 269 -24.47 -33.41 23.59
N SER A 270 -24.76 -33.70 22.32
CA SER A 270 -26.14 -33.88 21.80
C SER A 270 -26.98 -34.89 22.59
N THR A 271 -26.39 -36.05 22.91
CA THR A 271 -27.06 -37.11 23.66
C THR A 271 -27.40 -36.71 25.09
N LEU A 272 -26.62 -35.78 25.66
CA LEU A 272 -26.84 -35.23 26.99
C LEU A 272 -28.01 -34.25 26.98
N ASP A 273 -28.10 -33.40 25.96
CA ASP A 273 -29.23 -32.49 25.76
C ASP A 273 -30.55 -33.22 25.52
N GLU A 274 -30.55 -34.23 24.65
CA GLU A 274 -31.73 -35.06 24.41
C GLU A 274 -32.24 -35.71 25.69
N LYS A 275 -31.32 -36.18 26.54
CA LYS A 275 -31.66 -36.82 27.81
C LYS A 275 -32.20 -35.82 28.82
N LEU A 276 -31.62 -34.62 28.93
CA LEU A 276 -32.13 -33.55 29.78
C LEU A 276 -33.53 -33.11 29.34
N ALA A 277 -33.74 -32.92 28.02
CA ALA A 277 -35.03 -32.59 27.46
C ALA A 277 -36.09 -33.68 27.71
N ALA A 278 -35.71 -34.97 27.60
CA ALA A 278 -36.58 -36.10 27.89
C ALA A 278 -37.01 -36.17 29.37
N LEU A 279 -36.16 -35.68 30.28
CA LEU A 279 -36.45 -35.52 31.71
C LEU A 279 -37.20 -34.22 32.04
N GLY A 280 -37.58 -33.44 31.02
CA GLY A 280 -38.40 -32.25 31.15
C GLY A 280 -37.64 -30.97 31.51
N GLN A 281 -36.31 -30.97 31.37
CA GLN A 281 -35.51 -29.75 31.46
C GLN A 281 -35.72 -28.88 30.21
N THR A 282 -35.64 -27.57 30.40
CA THR A 282 -35.76 -26.54 29.38
C THR A 282 -34.56 -25.60 29.42
N GLN A 283 -34.38 -24.74 28.42
CA GLN A 283 -33.26 -23.79 28.36
C GLN A 283 -33.24 -22.78 29.53
N GLU A 284 -34.36 -22.63 30.25
CA GLU A 284 -34.45 -21.78 31.45
C GLU A 284 -33.90 -22.47 32.72
N ASP A 285 -33.67 -23.79 32.66
CA ASP A 285 -33.11 -24.56 33.76
C ASP A 285 -31.58 -24.53 33.76
N TYR A 286 -30.98 -24.69 34.94
CA TYR A 286 -29.55 -24.52 35.16
C TYR A 286 -28.69 -25.41 34.24
N LEU A 287 -28.95 -26.73 34.19
CA LEU A 287 -28.10 -27.67 33.45
C LEU A 287 -28.06 -27.39 31.93
N PRO A 288 -29.19 -27.28 31.20
CA PRO A 288 -29.16 -26.89 29.79
C PRO A 288 -28.51 -25.52 29.56
N SER A 289 -28.70 -24.56 30.47
CA SER A 289 -28.10 -23.23 30.33
C SER A 289 -26.58 -23.23 30.51
N GLU A 290 -26.04 -24.08 31.40
CA GLU A 290 -24.59 -24.22 31.59
C GLU A 290 -23.95 -25.00 30.45
N ILE A 291 -24.63 -26.01 29.91
CA ILE A 291 -24.19 -26.74 28.72
C ILE A 291 -24.09 -25.80 27.52
N GLU A 292 -25.07 -24.92 27.31
CA GLU A 292 -25.03 -23.96 26.20
C GLU A 292 -23.88 -22.97 26.33
N LYS A 293 -23.64 -22.44 27.54
CA LYS A 293 -22.47 -21.58 27.80
C LYS A 293 -21.15 -22.32 27.57
N PHE A 294 -21.09 -23.59 27.95
CA PHE A 294 -19.91 -24.42 27.74
C PHE A 294 -19.67 -24.69 26.25
N LYS A 295 -20.71 -24.94 25.45
CA LYS A 295 -20.62 -25.05 23.99
C LYS A 295 -20.11 -23.78 23.33
N ASP A 296 -20.70 -22.63 23.71
CA ASP A 296 -20.30 -21.32 23.20
C ASP A 296 -18.83 -21.03 23.51
N ALA A 297 -18.37 -21.42 24.71
CA ALA A 297 -17.01 -21.13 25.16
C ALA A 297 -15.95 -22.16 24.73
N THR A 298 -16.37 -23.29 24.15
CA THR A 298 -15.47 -24.35 23.66
C THR A 298 -15.49 -24.51 22.15
N GLY A 299 -16.29 -23.72 21.42
CA GLY A 299 -16.41 -23.83 19.96
C GLY A 299 -17.04 -25.15 19.51
N TYR A 300 -18.04 -25.63 20.24
CA TYR A 300 -18.71 -26.90 19.91
C TYR A 300 -19.37 -26.86 18.52
N GLU A 301 -19.17 -27.93 17.75
CA GLU A 301 -19.83 -28.17 16.47
C GLU A 301 -20.58 -29.51 16.47
N GLU A 302 -21.79 -29.57 15.90
CA GLU A 302 -22.65 -30.77 15.89
C GLU A 302 -21.96 -32.02 15.28
N PHE A 303 -20.94 -31.84 14.44
CA PHE A 303 -20.22 -32.98 13.86
C PHE A 303 -19.33 -33.71 14.87
N LEU A 304 -18.95 -33.07 16.00
CA LEU A 304 -18.13 -33.66 17.06
C LEU A 304 -18.87 -34.73 17.87
N ASP A 305 -20.21 -34.75 17.78
CA ASP A 305 -21.04 -35.79 18.39
C ASP A 305 -20.91 -37.17 17.74
N PHE A 306 -20.38 -37.24 16.53
CA PHE A 306 -20.26 -38.51 15.83
C PHE A 306 -18.93 -39.20 16.16
N ASP A 307 -19.00 -40.42 16.72
CA ASP A 307 -17.81 -41.24 16.96
C ASP A 307 -17.21 -41.70 15.60
N PRO A 308 -15.96 -41.29 15.27
CA PRO A 308 -15.30 -41.70 14.03
C PRO A 308 -15.12 -43.23 13.91
N ALA A 309 -15.01 -43.93 15.04
CA ALA A 309 -14.91 -45.39 15.08
C ALA A 309 -16.25 -46.07 14.79
N GLU A 310 -17.38 -45.49 15.22
CA GLU A 310 -18.71 -45.97 14.86
C GLU A 310 -19.04 -45.72 13.39
N ILE A 311 -18.68 -44.54 12.86
CA ILE A 311 -18.79 -44.23 11.42
C ILE A 311 -17.98 -45.23 10.60
N LYS A 312 -16.75 -45.50 11.00
CA LYS A 312 -15.86 -46.46 10.33
C LYS A 312 -16.38 -47.90 10.42
N ALA A 313 -16.89 -48.33 11.57
CA ALA A 313 -17.50 -49.65 11.75
C ALA A 313 -18.81 -49.82 10.97
N ALA A 314 -19.59 -48.73 10.79
CA ALA A 314 -20.80 -48.72 9.99
C ALA A 314 -20.53 -48.78 8.48
N LEU A 315 -19.44 -48.15 8.01
CA LEU A 315 -18.96 -48.24 6.62
C LEU A 315 -18.47 -49.66 6.25
N GLU A 316 -17.99 -50.43 7.23
CA GLU A 316 -17.48 -51.79 7.01
C GLU A 316 -18.56 -52.88 7.04
N ASN A 317 -19.84 -52.56 7.33
CA ASN A 317 -20.90 -53.57 7.52
C ASN A 317 -22.20 -53.24 6.73
N PRO A 318 -22.42 -53.84 5.55
CA PRO A 318 -23.47 -53.44 4.60
C PRO A 318 -24.92 -53.84 4.94
N ASP A 319 -25.18 -54.48 6.08
CA ASP A 319 -26.50 -55.07 6.41
C ASP A 319 -27.36 -54.27 7.42
N LYS A 320 -26.97 -53.06 7.86
CA LYS A 320 -27.82 -52.23 8.72
C LYS A 320 -28.57 -51.15 7.92
N SER A 321 -29.89 -51.30 7.87
CA SER A 321 -30.86 -50.55 7.07
C SER A 321 -31.12 -49.09 7.50
N ARG A 322 -30.09 -48.33 7.88
CA ARG A 322 -30.21 -46.88 8.11
C ARG A 322 -29.28 -46.04 7.22
N ILE A 323 -28.45 -46.71 6.42
CA ILE A 323 -27.56 -46.07 5.43
C ILE A 323 -28.36 -45.27 4.41
N ASP A 324 -29.50 -45.77 3.93
CA ASP A 324 -30.33 -45.03 2.96
C ASP A 324 -31.00 -43.79 3.57
N GLU A 325 -31.36 -43.81 4.85
CA GLU A 325 -31.90 -42.64 5.56
C GLU A 325 -30.80 -41.62 5.88
N MET A 326 -29.61 -42.07 6.27
CA MET A 326 -28.45 -41.21 6.52
C MET A 326 -27.85 -40.63 5.24
N LEU A 327 -27.79 -41.40 4.13
CA LEU A 327 -27.43 -40.87 2.81
C LEU A 327 -28.48 -39.88 2.34
N ALA A 328 -29.78 -40.14 2.53
CA ALA A 328 -30.82 -39.19 2.16
C ALA A 328 -30.79 -37.92 3.02
N PHE A 329 -30.42 -38.02 4.31
CA PHE A 329 -30.24 -36.86 5.18
C PHE A 329 -28.96 -36.09 4.84
N ALA A 330 -27.84 -36.76 4.58
CA ALA A 330 -26.59 -36.14 4.13
C ALA A 330 -26.71 -35.54 2.72
N GLU A 331 -27.43 -36.18 1.80
CA GLU A 331 -27.71 -35.66 0.45
C GLU A 331 -28.74 -34.50 0.51
N LYS A 332 -29.63 -34.50 1.50
CA LYS A 332 -30.54 -33.39 1.77
C LYS A 332 -29.81 -32.22 2.43
N ALA A 333 -28.93 -32.48 3.40
CA ALA A 333 -28.08 -31.49 4.05
C ALA A 333 -27.06 -30.92 3.06
N GLU A 334 -26.42 -31.74 2.22
CA GLU A 334 -25.59 -31.27 1.11
C GLU A 334 -26.43 -30.50 0.08
N ARG A 335 -27.69 -30.85 -0.19
CA ARG A 335 -28.56 -30.07 -1.07
C ARG A 335 -29.02 -28.75 -0.45
N GLU A 336 -29.28 -28.72 0.85
CA GLU A 336 -29.67 -27.51 1.58
C GLU A 336 -28.44 -26.60 1.73
N TYR A 337 -27.29 -27.14 2.10
CA TYR A 337 -25.98 -26.47 2.11
C TYR A 337 -25.54 -26.04 0.71
N ALA A 338 -25.77 -26.84 -0.34
CA ALA A 338 -25.48 -26.45 -1.73
C ALA A 338 -26.52 -25.48 -2.30
N ALA A 339 -27.76 -25.44 -1.78
CA ALA A 339 -28.77 -24.44 -2.18
C ALA A 339 -28.55 -23.11 -1.45
N GLU A 340 -28.09 -23.15 -0.20
CA GLU A 340 -27.67 -22.01 0.61
C GLU A 340 -26.33 -21.45 0.11
N ALA A 341 -25.37 -22.31 -0.20
CA ALA A 341 -24.17 -21.95 -0.95
C ALA A 341 -24.52 -21.46 -2.37
N ALA A 342 -25.46 -22.06 -3.11
CA ALA A 342 -25.87 -21.51 -4.41
C ALA A 342 -26.69 -20.21 -4.32
N ALA A 343 -27.19 -19.85 -3.12
CA ALA A 343 -27.84 -18.56 -2.86
C ALA A 343 -26.84 -17.45 -2.50
N TYR A 344 -25.63 -17.80 -2.05
CA TYR A 344 -24.56 -16.86 -1.65
C TYR A 344 -23.25 -16.96 -2.45
N VAL A 345 -23.05 -17.99 -3.26
CA VAL A 345 -21.86 -18.20 -4.06
C VAL A 345 -22.17 -17.76 -5.48
N GLN A 346 -21.66 -16.59 -5.87
CA GLN A 346 -21.45 -16.32 -7.28
C GLN A 346 -20.55 -17.43 -7.84
N THR A 347 -20.99 -18.09 -8.92
CA THR A 347 -20.16 -19.13 -9.52
C THR A 347 -18.85 -18.53 -10.05
N PRO A 348 -17.75 -19.29 -10.17
CA PRO A 348 -16.53 -18.78 -10.82
C PRO A 348 -16.75 -18.25 -12.24
N ALA A 349 -17.83 -18.69 -12.91
CA ALA A 349 -18.26 -18.15 -14.19
C ALA A 349 -18.97 -16.79 -14.04
N ASP A 350 -19.80 -16.60 -13.01
CA ASP A 350 -20.43 -15.30 -12.70
C ASP A 350 -19.41 -14.28 -12.17
N ILE A 351 -18.42 -14.72 -11.39
CA ILE A 351 -17.26 -13.90 -10.97
C ILE A 351 -16.40 -13.53 -12.18
N ALA A 352 -16.19 -14.46 -13.13
CA ALA A 352 -15.46 -14.16 -14.36
C ALA A 352 -16.24 -13.23 -15.32
N GLU A 353 -17.58 -13.32 -15.34
CA GLU A 353 -18.45 -12.46 -16.17
C GLU A 353 -18.62 -11.07 -15.54
N GLN A 354 -18.68 -10.96 -14.20
CA GLN A 354 -18.62 -9.68 -13.46
C GLN A 354 -17.22 -9.06 -13.47
N ALA A 355 -16.15 -9.85 -13.38
CA ALA A 355 -14.76 -9.39 -13.52
C ALA A 355 -14.42 -8.91 -14.94
N GLN A 356 -15.15 -9.36 -15.96
CA GLN A 356 -15.10 -8.82 -17.32
C GLN A 356 -15.94 -7.55 -17.50
N ALA A 357 -16.84 -7.24 -16.56
CA ALA A 357 -17.70 -6.06 -16.59
C ALA A 357 -17.13 -4.85 -15.81
N VAL A 358 -16.11 -5.06 -14.98
CA VAL A 358 -15.29 -3.97 -14.41
C VAL A 358 -14.22 -3.60 -15.46
N PRO A 359 -14.09 -2.33 -15.88
CA PRO A 359 -12.95 -1.91 -16.68
C PRO A 359 -11.70 -2.11 -15.81
N ARG A 360 -10.96 -3.18 -16.05
CA ARG A 360 -9.67 -3.40 -15.40
C ARG A 360 -8.62 -2.51 -16.07
N ASP A 361 -7.74 -1.97 -15.25
CA ASP A 361 -6.58 -1.25 -15.72
C ASP A 361 -5.69 -2.20 -16.53
N THR A 362 -5.12 -1.70 -17.63
CA THR A 362 -4.28 -2.49 -18.54
C THR A 362 -3.06 -1.68 -18.95
N PHE A 363 -2.04 -2.33 -19.49
CA PHE A 363 -0.98 -1.64 -20.21
C PHE A 363 -0.75 -2.23 -21.59
N SER A 364 -0.28 -1.39 -22.49
CA SER A 364 0.05 -1.74 -23.87
C SER A 364 1.48 -1.34 -24.19
N ILE A 365 2.22 -2.23 -24.85
CA ILE A 365 3.61 -1.98 -25.28
C ILE A 365 3.61 -1.76 -26.79
N TYR A 366 4.21 -0.64 -27.20
CA TYR A 366 4.38 -0.23 -28.58
C TYR A 366 5.86 -0.18 -28.95
N GLN A 367 6.22 -0.81 -30.07
CA GLN A 367 7.59 -0.82 -30.59
C GLN A 367 7.65 -0.18 -31.98
N LEU A 368 8.80 0.39 -32.34
CA LEU A 368 8.97 1.06 -33.63
C LEU A 368 8.90 0.08 -34.80
N LYS A 369 8.14 0.44 -35.84
CA LYS A 369 8.02 -0.37 -37.05
C LYS A 369 9.36 -0.57 -37.74
N PRO A 370 9.62 -1.76 -38.32
CA PRO A 370 10.79 -1.99 -39.14
C PRO A 370 10.70 -1.23 -40.49
N GLY A 371 11.77 -0.53 -40.91
CA GLY A 371 11.84 0.16 -42.19
C GLY A 371 12.68 1.44 -42.15
N ASP A 372 13.01 1.97 -43.33
CA ASP A 372 13.81 3.20 -43.47
C ASP A 372 13.09 4.45 -42.94
N ALA A 373 11.75 4.42 -42.87
CA ALA A 373 10.93 5.55 -42.42
C ALA A 373 11.05 5.86 -40.92
N THR A 374 11.47 4.90 -40.10
CA THR A 374 11.66 5.05 -38.64
C THR A 374 13.13 5.21 -38.25
N ARG A 375 14.04 5.32 -39.24
CA ARG A 375 15.49 5.33 -38.99
C ARG A 375 15.93 6.44 -38.01
N ASP A 376 15.31 7.60 -38.11
CA ASP A 376 15.64 8.78 -37.28
C ASP A 376 15.04 8.72 -35.87
N TYR A 377 14.32 7.64 -35.51
CA TYR A 377 13.70 7.43 -34.19
C TYR A 377 14.34 6.28 -33.39
N ARG A 378 15.10 5.39 -34.05
CA ARG A 378 15.56 4.14 -33.44
C ARG A 378 16.66 4.37 -32.43
N PHE A 379 16.43 3.98 -31.18
CA PHE A 379 17.38 4.14 -30.08
C PHE A 379 17.83 5.59 -29.84
N GLU A 380 17.03 6.56 -30.29
CA GLU A 380 17.28 7.97 -30.04
C GLU A 380 16.59 8.40 -28.74
N PRO A 381 17.23 9.14 -27.85
CA PRO A 381 16.58 9.67 -26.65
C PRO A 381 15.52 10.72 -27.04
N LEU A 382 14.52 10.94 -26.17
CA LEU A 382 13.36 11.79 -26.50
C LEU A 382 13.77 13.23 -26.85
N ASP A 383 14.75 13.77 -26.12
CA ASP A 383 15.30 15.09 -26.38
C ASP A 383 15.94 15.20 -27.77
N ALA A 384 16.62 14.14 -28.25
CA ALA A 384 17.19 14.14 -29.60
C ALA A 384 16.09 14.14 -30.67
N ILE A 385 15.01 13.40 -30.46
CA ILE A 385 13.83 13.40 -31.35
C ILE A 385 13.25 14.82 -31.43
N ARG A 386 13.01 15.46 -30.28
CA ARG A 386 12.44 16.81 -30.19
C ARG A 386 13.36 17.90 -30.77
N ASN A 387 14.66 17.82 -30.50
CA ASN A 387 15.69 18.72 -31.05
C ASN A 387 15.80 18.63 -32.58
N ASN A 388 15.53 17.46 -33.14
CA ASN A 388 15.49 17.25 -34.60
C ASN A 388 14.17 17.74 -35.23
N GLY A 389 13.28 18.37 -34.46
CA GLY A 389 11.96 18.81 -34.90
C GLY A 389 11.01 17.65 -35.21
N LEU A 390 11.28 16.47 -34.64
CA LEU A 390 10.45 15.28 -34.75
C LEU A 390 9.63 15.11 -33.47
N SER A 391 8.46 14.50 -33.60
CA SER A 391 7.59 14.14 -32.47
C SER A 391 7.37 12.64 -32.46
N VAL A 392 7.05 12.08 -31.30
CA VAL A 392 6.70 10.67 -31.17
C VAL A 392 5.31 10.46 -31.80
N LYS A 393 5.28 9.79 -32.95
CA LYS A 393 4.08 9.66 -33.79
C LYS A 393 3.51 8.25 -33.73
N PRO A 394 2.23 8.06 -33.39
CA PRO A 394 1.60 6.73 -33.33
C PRO A 394 1.75 5.89 -34.60
N GLU A 395 1.78 6.53 -35.77
CA GLU A 395 1.88 5.84 -37.04
C GLU A 395 3.21 5.10 -37.22
N ASN A 396 4.26 5.52 -36.50
CA ASN A 396 5.58 4.89 -36.54
C ASN A 396 5.68 3.62 -35.69
N TYR A 397 4.68 3.37 -34.84
CA TYR A 397 4.69 2.30 -33.86
C TYR A 397 3.72 1.18 -34.21
N GLU A 398 4.02 -0.02 -33.72
CA GLU A 398 3.15 -1.18 -33.72
C GLU A 398 2.88 -1.64 -32.29
N LEU A 399 1.62 -1.97 -31.99
CA LEU A 399 1.23 -2.57 -30.72
C LEU A 399 1.73 -4.01 -30.71
N VAL A 400 2.65 -4.34 -29.81
CA VAL A 400 3.25 -5.68 -29.73
C VAL A 400 2.71 -6.51 -28.57
N TYR A 401 2.17 -5.86 -27.53
CA TYR A 401 1.67 -6.56 -26.35
C TYR A 401 0.60 -5.75 -25.63
N THR A 402 -0.33 -6.43 -24.96
CA THR A 402 -1.31 -5.83 -24.06
C THR A 402 -1.65 -6.82 -22.96
N ALA A 403 -1.60 -6.38 -21.71
CA ALA A 403 -1.93 -7.22 -20.56
C ALA A 403 -2.60 -6.40 -19.43
N PRO A 404 -3.31 -7.07 -18.50
CA PRO A 404 -3.84 -6.43 -17.30
C PRO A 404 -2.73 -5.82 -16.45
N LEU A 405 -3.01 -4.68 -15.84
CA LEU A 405 -2.17 -4.09 -14.82
C LEU A 405 -2.52 -4.73 -13.47
N ILE A 406 -1.52 -5.18 -12.73
CA ILE A 406 -1.67 -5.63 -11.34
C ILE A 406 -1.25 -4.51 -10.39
N GLU A 407 -1.67 -4.52 -9.12
CA GLU A 407 -1.40 -3.44 -8.16
C GLU A 407 0.11 -3.18 -7.92
N GLN A 408 0.97 -4.17 -8.21
CA GLN A 408 2.44 -4.05 -8.14
C GLN A 408 3.11 -3.61 -9.46
N ASP A 409 2.34 -3.40 -10.54
CA ASP A 409 2.89 -2.99 -11.84
C ASP A 409 3.17 -1.48 -11.87
N SER A 410 4.46 -1.11 -11.86
CA SER A 410 4.99 0.21 -12.18
C SER A 410 5.67 0.19 -13.54
N LEU A 411 6.01 1.36 -14.11
CA LEU A 411 6.77 1.42 -15.37
C LEU A 411 8.11 0.67 -15.27
N GLU A 412 8.78 0.74 -14.11
CA GLU A 412 10.04 0.04 -13.86
C GLU A 412 9.86 -1.47 -13.67
N SER A 413 8.77 -1.92 -13.03
CA SER A 413 8.51 -3.36 -12.92
C SER A 413 8.08 -3.95 -14.27
N ILE A 414 7.33 -3.21 -15.10
CA ILE A 414 7.07 -3.56 -16.50
C ILE A 414 8.40 -3.62 -17.26
N TYR A 415 9.26 -2.62 -17.17
CA TYR A 415 10.57 -2.65 -17.81
C TYR A 415 11.38 -3.88 -17.41
N THR A 416 11.44 -4.20 -16.12
CA THR A 416 12.16 -5.34 -15.57
C THR A 416 11.59 -6.67 -16.07
N ARG A 417 10.27 -6.85 -16.00
CA ARG A 417 9.56 -8.05 -16.47
C ARG A 417 9.85 -8.34 -17.94
N PHE A 418 9.84 -7.33 -18.80
CA PHE A 418 10.08 -7.50 -20.23
C PHE A 418 11.57 -7.42 -20.63
N ASN A 419 12.49 -7.40 -19.67
CA ASN A 419 13.94 -7.52 -19.88
C ASN A 419 14.56 -8.77 -19.23
N ILE A 420 14.00 -9.24 -18.11
CA ILE A 420 14.52 -10.38 -17.34
C ILE A 420 13.58 -11.58 -17.45
N ASP A 421 12.29 -11.39 -17.17
CA ASP A 421 11.29 -12.45 -17.03
C ASP A 421 10.22 -12.41 -18.14
N HIS A 422 10.67 -12.51 -19.39
CA HIS A 422 9.80 -12.32 -20.55
C HIS A 422 8.57 -13.26 -20.53
N PRO A 423 7.34 -12.71 -20.66
CA PRO A 423 6.14 -13.53 -20.84
C PRO A 423 6.24 -14.43 -22.08
N ALA A 424 5.78 -15.69 -21.97
CA ALA A 424 5.92 -16.68 -23.05
C ALA A 424 5.16 -16.29 -24.34
N ASP A 425 4.11 -15.48 -24.21
CA ASP A 425 3.27 -14.97 -25.28
C ASP A 425 3.79 -13.65 -25.87
N PHE A 426 4.76 -12.98 -25.24
CA PHE A 426 5.42 -11.79 -25.79
C PHE A 426 6.23 -12.15 -27.03
N LYS A 427 6.03 -11.40 -28.13
CA LYS A 427 6.71 -11.60 -29.42
C LYS A 427 7.52 -10.39 -29.89
N GLY A 428 7.54 -9.32 -29.10
CA GLY A 428 8.39 -8.15 -29.32
C GLY A 428 9.85 -8.40 -28.90
N HIS A 429 10.70 -7.39 -29.05
CA HIS A 429 12.03 -7.39 -28.45
C HIS A 429 11.98 -6.88 -27.00
N SER A 430 13.05 -7.09 -26.24
CA SER A 430 13.18 -6.53 -24.89
C SER A 430 13.01 -5.01 -24.90
N LEU A 431 12.42 -4.47 -23.83
CA LEU A 431 12.12 -3.04 -23.72
C LEU A 431 13.41 -2.23 -23.77
N SER A 432 13.45 -1.24 -24.67
CA SER A 432 14.64 -0.44 -24.93
C SER A 432 14.30 1.00 -25.31
N VAL A 433 15.31 1.86 -25.33
CA VAL A 433 15.17 3.25 -25.79
C VAL A 433 14.42 3.27 -27.12
N SER A 434 13.38 4.09 -27.21
CA SER A 434 12.42 4.21 -28.31
C SER A 434 11.14 3.41 -28.24
N ASP A 435 10.99 2.49 -27.27
CA ASP A 435 9.72 1.81 -27.00
C ASP A 435 8.77 2.70 -26.18
N ILE A 436 7.47 2.43 -26.26
CA ILE A 436 6.44 3.17 -25.53
C ILE A 436 5.58 2.20 -24.73
N VAL A 437 5.36 2.52 -23.46
CA VAL A 437 4.38 1.87 -22.59
C VAL A 437 3.20 2.81 -22.40
N VAL A 438 2.01 2.36 -22.77
CA VAL A 438 0.75 3.07 -22.51
C VAL A 438 0.07 2.42 -21.33
N LEU A 439 -0.20 3.18 -20.27
CA LEU A 439 -0.97 2.75 -19.12
C LEU A 439 -2.42 3.22 -19.29
N HIS A 440 -3.35 2.29 -19.13
CA HIS A 440 -4.80 2.51 -19.12
C HIS A 440 -5.26 2.35 -17.68
N GLN A 441 -5.27 3.44 -16.90
CA GLN A 441 -5.58 3.44 -15.46
C GLN A 441 -6.69 4.43 -15.12
N ASP A 442 -7.66 4.05 -14.30
CA ASP A 442 -8.74 4.93 -13.82
C ASP A 442 -9.51 5.63 -14.96
N GLY A 443 -9.65 4.97 -16.11
CA GLY A 443 -10.26 5.52 -17.32
C GLY A 443 -9.44 6.63 -18.01
N LYS A 444 -8.16 6.75 -17.69
CA LYS A 444 -7.19 7.66 -18.33
C LYS A 444 -6.06 6.88 -18.98
N ASP A 445 -5.70 7.30 -20.19
CA ASP A 445 -4.56 6.76 -20.91
C ASP A 445 -3.36 7.70 -20.76
N THR A 446 -2.21 7.15 -20.36
CA THR A 446 -0.94 7.87 -20.30
C THR A 446 0.13 7.12 -21.09
N ALA A 447 0.87 7.83 -21.95
CA ALA A 447 1.91 7.24 -22.79
C ALA A 447 3.31 7.64 -22.29
N HIS A 448 4.17 6.64 -22.11
CA HIS A 448 5.49 6.76 -21.50
C HIS A 448 6.55 6.20 -22.44
N TYR A 449 7.47 7.05 -22.88
CA TYR A 449 8.58 6.71 -23.75
C TYR A 449 9.75 6.17 -22.92
N CYS A 450 10.25 4.99 -23.26
CA CYS A 450 11.48 4.45 -22.68
C CYS A 450 12.67 5.30 -23.16
N ASP A 451 13.28 6.06 -22.25
CA ASP A 451 14.37 6.98 -22.57
C ASP A 451 15.71 6.43 -22.03
N ARG A 452 16.78 7.23 -22.14
CA ARG A 452 18.11 6.86 -21.65
C ARG A 452 18.14 6.57 -20.14
N PHE A 453 17.28 7.23 -19.39
CA PHE A 453 17.09 7.04 -17.96
C PHE A 453 15.59 7.02 -17.67
N GLY A 454 15.06 5.85 -17.29
CA GLY A 454 13.65 5.66 -16.98
C GLY A 454 12.71 6.00 -18.14
N PHE A 455 11.55 6.56 -17.78
CA PHE A 455 10.45 6.85 -18.70
C PHE A 455 10.10 8.34 -18.74
N SER A 456 9.86 8.85 -19.94
CA SER A 456 9.41 10.22 -20.18
C SER A 456 7.99 10.25 -20.75
N GLN A 457 7.11 11.08 -20.21
CA GLN A 457 5.75 11.20 -20.75
C GLN A 457 5.72 11.82 -22.15
N VAL A 458 4.97 11.18 -23.05
CA VAL A 458 4.77 11.59 -24.44
C VAL A 458 3.27 11.74 -24.74
N PRO A 459 2.58 12.74 -24.16
CA PRO A 459 1.15 12.95 -24.41
C PRO A 459 0.81 13.14 -25.89
N GLU A 460 1.76 13.64 -26.71
CA GLU A 460 1.65 13.76 -28.16
C GLU A 460 1.37 12.42 -28.87
N PHE A 461 1.71 11.30 -28.24
CA PHE A 461 1.42 9.97 -28.76
C PHE A 461 -0.08 9.65 -28.68
N LEU A 462 -0.80 10.13 -27.67
CA LEU A 462 -2.25 9.94 -27.57
C LEU A 462 -3.03 11.11 -28.17
N GLN A 463 -2.42 12.29 -28.20
CA GLN A 463 -3.00 13.56 -28.65
C GLN A 463 -2.08 14.23 -29.69
N PRO A 464 -2.14 13.81 -30.98
CA PRO A 464 -1.24 14.30 -32.03
C PRO A 464 -1.23 15.82 -32.22
N GLU A 465 -2.30 16.51 -31.88
CA GLU A 465 -2.39 17.98 -31.90
C GLU A 465 -1.38 18.66 -30.97
N ARG A 466 -0.95 18.00 -29.89
CA ARG A 466 0.05 18.51 -28.95
C ARG A 466 1.49 18.33 -29.43
N ALA A 467 1.70 17.65 -30.56
CA ALA A 467 3.04 17.48 -31.16
C ALA A 467 3.75 18.82 -31.44
N ALA A 468 3.00 19.89 -31.73
CA ALA A 468 3.56 21.22 -31.95
C ALA A 468 4.06 21.90 -30.66
N GLU A 469 3.59 21.48 -29.48
CA GLU A 469 3.99 22.03 -28.18
C GLU A 469 5.34 21.46 -27.70
N VAL A 470 5.66 20.25 -28.14
CA VAL A 470 6.81 19.46 -27.69
C VAL A 470 7.95 19.41 -28.71
N THR A 471 7.75 19.89 -29.94
CA THR A 471 8.77 19.92 -30.99
C THR A 471 9.49 21.25 -31.00
N ILE A 472 10.83 21.21 -31.06
CA ILE A 472 11.61 22.43 -31.24
C ILE A 472 11.59 22.76 -32.74
N PRO A 473 11.05 23.92 -33.15
CA PRO A 473 10.98 24.27 -34.56
C PRO A 473 12.38 24.38 -35.14
N THR A 474 12.60 23.75 -36.28
CA THR A 474 13.92 23.78 -36.94
C THR A 474 14.15 25.14 -37.60
N PRO A 475 15.42 25.57 -37.74
CA PRO A 475 15.76 26.83 -38.40
C PRO A 475 15.21 26.96 -39.83
N ASP A 476 15.05 25.84 -40.54
CA ASP A 476 14.44 25.78 -41.86
C ASP A 476 12.93 26.03 -41.85
N GLN A 477 12.21 25.57 -40.81
CA GLN A 477 10.76 25.81 -40.65
C GLN A 477 10.46 27.26 -40.31
N MET A 478 11.35 27.92 -39.57
CA MET A 478 11.24 29.34 -39.21
C MET A 478 12.04 30.27 -40.14
N ALA A 479 12.62 29.73 -41.21
CA ALA A 479 13.35 30.51 -42.21
C ALA A 479 12.41 31.47 -42.94
N THR A 480 12.75 32.74 -42.89
CA THR A 480 12.10 33.78 -43.67
C THR A 480 12.61 33.76 -45.11
N GLN A 481 11.92 34.47 -46.01
CA GLN A 481 12.40 34.69 -47.38
C GLN A 481 13.54 35.72 -47.46
N GLU A 482 13.89 36.35 -46.34
CA GLU A 482 14.94 37.36 -46.27
C GLU A 482 16.32 36.71 -46.19
N ARG A 483 17.29 37.31 -46.88
CA ARG A 483 18.69 36.88 -46.86
C ARG A 483 19.58 38.05 -46.56
N ILE A 484 20.57 37.82 -45.71
CA ILE A 484 21.65 38.78 -45.48
C ILE A 484 22.92 38.29 -46.16
N SER A 485 23.78 39.24 -46.54
CA SER A 485 25.09 38.96 -47.11
C SER A 485 26.16 39.54 -46.19
N THR A 486 27.10 38.69 -45.77
CA THR A 486 28.35 39.09 -45.12
C THR A 486 29.51 38.80 -46.07
N PRO A 487 30.72 39.34 -45.81
CA PRO A 487 31.91 39.01 -46.58
C PRO A 487 32.25 37.51 -46.60
N ARG A 488 31.64 36.72 -45.70
CA ARG A 488 31.85 35.28 -45.55
C ARG A 488 30.74 34.42 -46.16
N GLY A 489 29.66 35.02 -46.67
CA GLY A 489 28.59 34.27 -47.34
C GLY A 489 27.23 34.98 -47.30
N SER A 490 26.22 34.39 -47.97
CA SER A 490 24.83 34.83 -47.84
C SER A 490 24.02 33.80 -47.07
N PHE A 491 23.31 34.26 -46.03
CA PHE A 491 22.60 33.43 -45.07
C PHE A 491 21.12 33.79 -45.06
N CYS A 492 20.24 32.79 -44.96
CA CYS A 492 18.81 33.01 -44.77
C CYS A 492 18.53 33.46 -43.34
N VAL A 493 17.64 34.44 -43.18
CA VAL A 493 17.22 34.92 -41.86
C VAL A 493 16.16 33.98 -41.29
N THR A 494 16.31 33.55 -40.04
CA THR A 494 15.30 32.79 -39.30
C THR A 494 14.68 33.66 -38.22
N ASN A 495 13.41 33.40 -37.90
CA ASN A 495 12.69 34.05 -36.81
C ASN A 495 12.97 33.44 -35.44
N MET A 496 13.82 32.41 -35.35
CA MET A 496 14.23 31.84 -34.07
C MET A 496 15.06 32.83 -33.24
N THR A 497 14.99 32.72 -31.91
CA THR A 497 15.90 33.43 -31.00
C THR A 497 17.28 32.80 -30.99
N ARG A 498 18.25 33.47 -30.36
CA ARG A 498 19.59 32.92 -30.16
C ARG A 498 19.54 31.64 -29.33
N GLU A 499 18.78 31.64 -28.25
CA GLU A 499 18.64 30.54 -27.31
C GLU A 499 17.98 29.33 -27.99
N GLN A 500 16.96 29.57 -28.84
CA GLN A 500 16.33 28.52 -29.65
C GLN A 500 17.30 27.94 -30.68
N MET A 501 18.18 28.75 -31.25
CA MET A 501 19.21 28.29 -32.20
C MET A 501 20.33 27.51 -31.50
N GLU A 502 20.73 27.91 -30.30
CA GLU A 502 21.68 27.17 -29.45
C GLU A 502 21.10 25.81 -29.04
N ALA A 503 19.82 25.76 -28.64
CA ALA A 503 19.11 24.51 -28.34
C ALA A 503 18.99 23.58 -29.56
N ALA A 504 18.80 24.13 -30.76
CA ALA A 504 18.83 23.37 -32.02
C ALA A 504 20.25 22.97 -32.47
N GLY A 505 21.29 23.18 -31.65
CA GLY A 505 22.67 22.78 -31.92
C GLY A 505 23.45 23.73 -32.84
N TYR A 506 22.98 24.97 -33.03
CA TYR A 506 23.68 25.99 -33.83
C TYR A 506 24.45 26.94 -32.90
N GLY A 507 25.78 26.94 -33.03
CA GLY A 507 26.65 27.85 -32.28
C GLY A 507 26.85 29.19 -32.98
N VAL A 508 27.12 30.25 -32.23
CA VAL A 508 27.48 31.56 -32.79
C VAL A 508 28.83 31.47 -33.51
N HIS A 509 28.85 31.74 -34.82
CA HIS A 509 30.07 31.72 -35.61
C HIS A 509 30.67 33.12 -35.78
N HIS A 510 29.85 34.11 -36.13
CA HIS A 510 30.26 35.51 -36.24
C HIS A 510 29.04 36.44 -36.31
N ILE A 511 29.28 37.75 -36.21
CA ILE A 511 28.26 38.80 -36.29
C ILE A 511 28.32 39.43 -37.69
N SER A 512 27.18 39.87 -38.24
CA SER A 512 27.11 40.64 -39.48
C SER A 512 27.85 41.98 -39.36
N ASP A 513 28.30 42.53 -40.49
CA ASP A 513 29.09 43.78 -40.51
C ASP A 513 28.33 44.99 -39.95
N ASP A 514 26.99 44.97 -40.00
CA ASP A 514 26.12 45.99 -39.43
C ASP A 514 25.77 45.76 -37.95
N GLY A 515 26.27 44.67 -37.35
CA GLY A 515 26.04 44.29 -35.96
C GLY A 515 24.63 43.79 -35.65
N LYS A 516 23.73 43.74 -36.65
CA LYS A 516 22.30 43.48 -36.44
C LYS A 516 21.92 42.01 -36.42
N TYR A 517 22.78 41.12 -36.91
CA TYR A 517 22.49 39.70 -37.00
C TYR A 517 23.67 38.84 -36.50
N LEU A 518 23.35 37.81 -35.74
CA LEU A 518 24.23 36.72 -35.37
C LEU A 518 24.15 35.62 -36.43
N ILE A 519 25.28 35.25 -37.03
CA ILE A 519 25.37 34.09 -37.92
C ILE A 519 25.66 32.87 -37.07
N MET A 520 24.69 31.97 -36.99
CA MET A 520 24.75 30.76 -36.16
C MET A 520 24.80 29.53 -37.05
N GLY A 521 25.74 28.63 -36.78
CA GLY A 521 26.03 27.47 -37.63
C GLY A 521 26.32 26.20 -36.83
N ASN A 522 25.99 25.05 -37.42
CA ASN A 522 26.21 23.72 -36.82
C ASN A 522 27.25 22.89 -37.59
N GLY A 523 28.10 23.55 -38.38
CA GLY A 523 29.14 22.92 -39.21
C GLY A 523 28.71 22.50 -40.62
N THR A 524 27.40 22.31 -40.87
CA THR A 524 26.87 21.98 -42.22
C THR A 524 25.97 23.06 -42.79
N ARG A 525 25.23 23.77 -41.92
CA ARG A 525 24.33 24.86 -42.28
C ARG A 525 24.57 26.07 -41.39
N ALA A 526 24.16 27.24 -41.86
CA ALA A 526 24.24 28.48 -41.12
C ALA A 526 23.06 29.40 -41.47
N PHE A 527 22.50 30.04 -40.44
CA PHE A 527 21.38 30.97 -40.54
C PHE A 527 21.72 32.29 -39.86
N ALA A 528 21.01 33.34 -40.25
CA ALA A 528 21.10 34.65 -39.63
C ALA A 528 19.96 34.85 -38.63
N VAL A 529 20.30 35.25 -37.41
CA VAL A 529 19.39 35.49 -36.29
C VAL A 529 19.53 36.95 -35.88
N ALA A 530 18.45 37.67 -35.61
CA ALA A 530 18.56 39.07 -35.18
C ALA A 530 19.31 39.18 -33.84
N ALA A 531 20.33 40.04 -33.76
CA ALA A 531 21.15 40.25 -32.57
C ALA A 531 20.41 40.98 -31.44
N GLU A 532 19.41 41.78 -31.81
CA GLU A 532 18.42 42.38 -30.90
C GLU A 532 17.05 42.20 -31.56
N GLN A 533 16.11 41.54 -30.88
CA GLN A 533 14.73 41.51 -31.34
C GLN A 533 14.05 42.83 -30.92
N PRO A 534 13.33 43.54 -31.81
CA PRO A 534 12.40 44.56 -31.38
C PRO A 534 11.29 43.85 -30.60
N GLU A 535 11.02 44.30 -29.37
CA GLU A 535 9.82 43.92 -28.62
C GLU A 535 8.59 44.21 -29.50
N LYS A 536 8.11 43.19 -30.22
CA LYS A 536 6.78 43.20 -30.80
C LYS A 536 5.85 42.77 -29.69
N ASP A 537 4.95 43.66 -29.31
CA ASP A 537 3.82 43.41 -28.43
C ASP A 537 3.14 42.09 -28.82
N ASN A 538 3.46 41.04 -28.07
CA ASN A 538 2.76 39.78 -28.11
C ASN A 538 1.55 39.95 -27.18
N PRO A 539 0.30 39.85 -27.64
CA PRO A 539 -0.88 39.96 -26.78
C PRO A 539 -0.97 38.85 -25.71
N LEU A 540 -0.01 37.93 -25.68
CA LEU A 540 0.18 36.92 -24.63
C LEU A 540 1.05 37.40 -23.47
N ARG A 541 1.75 38.54 -23.57
CA ARG A 541 2.50 39.10 -22.43
C ARG A 541 1.57 39.52 -21.28
N THR A 542 0.32 39.84 -21.59
CA THR A 542 -0.72 40.08 -20.57
C THR A 542 -1.20 38.81 -19.88
N ALA A 543 -1.03 37.63 -20.49
CA ALA A 543 -1.34 36.35 -19.86
C ALA A 543 -0.15 35.82 -19.02
N GLU A 544 1.10 36.06 -19.47
CA GLU A 544 2.29 35.71 -18.68
C GLU A 544 2.56 36.68 -17.52
N MET A 545 2.30 37.98 -17.67
CA MET A 545 2.44 38.94 -16.56
C MET A 545 1.30 38.86 -15.52
N THR A 546 0.19 38.15 -15.79
CA THR A 546 -0.82 37.83 -14.76
C THR A 546 -0.48 36.59 -13.94
N LEU A 547 0.56 35.83 -14.31
CA LEU A 547 1.06 34.69 -13.54
C LEU A 547 2.29 35.05 -12.69
N GLU A 548 2.91 36.21 -12.91
CA GLU A 548 4.15 36.63 -12.23
C GLU A 548 4.00 37.73 -11.16
N ASP A 549 2.82 38.35 -10.94
CA ASP A 549 2.66 39.45 -9.96
C ASP A 549 1.95 39.08 -8.63
N ASP A 550 1.46 37.85 -8.43
CA ASP A 550 0.57 37.51 -7.29
C ASP A 550 1.08 36.44 -6.30
N TYR A 551 2.40 36.35 -6.04
CA TYR A 551 2.90 35.68 -4.82
C TYR A 551 3.97 36.47 -4.09
N GLY A 552 3.68 37.76 -3.85
CA GLY A 552 4.55 38.66 -3.09
C GLY A 552 3.81 39.79 -2.35
N MET A 553 2.59 39.55 -1.87
CA MET A 553 1.92 40.45 -0.90
C MET A 553 1.76 39.76 0.45
N ILE A 554 2.73 40.02 1.32
CA ILE A 554 2.68 39.77 2.76
C ILE A 554 2.07 41.00 3.43
N ASP A 555 0.93 40.85 4.11
CA ASP A 555 0.35 41.62 5.25
C ASP A 555 0.53 43.16 5.42
N GLY A 556 1.01 43.92 4.44
CA GLY A 556 1.00 45.39 4.46
C GLY A 556 2.30 46.13 4.81
N VAL A 557 3.51 45.56 4.73
CA VAL A 557 4.78 46.35 4.68
C VAL A 557 5.91 45.60 3.93
N ILE A 558 6.68 46.34 3.10
CA ILE A 558 7.77 45.94 2.17
C ILE A 558 9.17 45.96 2.83
N ASN A 559 10.08 44.99 2.56
CA ASN A 559 11.51 45.27 2.23
C ASN A 559 12.45 44.05 1.95
N ASN A 560 13.04 44.08 0.73
CA ASN A 560 14.42 43.81 0.28
C ASN A 560 15.41 42.87 1.04
N GLY A 561 15.84 41.79 0.36
CA GLY A 561 17.26 41.62 -0.02
C GLY A 561 17.98 40.28 0.24
N ARG A 562 18.56 39.70 -0.84
CA ARG A 562 19.76 38.81 -0.97
C ARG A 562 19.81 37.51 -0.14
N ARG A 563 19.68 36.33 -0.76
CA ARG A 563 20.69 35.58 -1.57
C ARG A 563 21.38 34.48 -0.74
N GLY A 564 20.93 33.24 -0.92
CA GLY A 564 21.84 32.15 -1.28
C GLY A 564 22.38 31.19 -0.23
N GLU A 565 21.94 31.20 1.03
CA GLU A 565 22.52 30.31 2.07
C GLU A 565 21.45 29.59 2.95
N GLU A 566 20.21 29.46 2.49
CA GLU A 566 19.12 28.84 3.30
C GLU A 566 18.42 27.63 2.65
N LEU A 567 18.90 27.11 1.51
CA LEU A 567 18.24 25.99 0.82
C LEU A 567 18.48 24.62 1.46
N GLU A 568 19.57 24.43 2.21
CA GLU A 568 19.78 23.21 3.03
C GLU A 568 19.06 23.27 4.39
N LYS A 569 18.64 24.46 4.85
CA LYS A 569 17.82 24.60 6.07
C LYS A 569 16.31 24.61 5.78
N ALA A 570 15.90 24.57 4.51
CA ALA A 570 14.51 24.57 4.09
C ALA A 570 13.95 23.16 3.83
N GLN A 571 14.78 22.15 3.56
CA GLN A 571 14.34 20.74 3.56
C GLN A 571 14.09 20.25 5.00
N GLU A 572 14.99 20.61 5.93
CA GLU A 572 14.91 20.22 7.36
C GLU A 572 13.73 20.89 8.14
N TYR A 573 13.01 21.84 7.54
CA TYR A 573 11.81 22.48 8.12
C TYR A 573 10.51 22.19 7.33
N ALA A 574 10.60 21.70 6.09
CA ALA A 574 9.45 21.29 5.28
C ALA A 574 8.83 19.96 5.75
N GLU A 575 9.63 19.08 6.34
CA GLU A 575 9.14 17.89 7.06
C GLU A 575 8.48 18.22 8.40
N ARG A 576 8.74 19.40 8.98
CA ARG A 576 8.13 19.82 10.24
C ARG A 576 6.80 20.56 10.09
N THR A 577 6.39 20.97 8.89
CA THR A 577 5.11 21.67 8.67
C THR A 577 4.51 21.48 7.27
N THR A 578 3.99 20.28 6.98
CA THR A 578 2.79 20.15 6.13
C THR A 578 1.63 19.71 7.03
N PRO A 579 0.40 20.20 6.83
CA PRO A 579 -0.72 19.70 7.61
C PRO A 579 -0.93 18.24 7.19
N GLU A 580 -0.88 17.35 8.18
CA GLU A 580 -1.43 16.00 8.12
C GLU A 580 -2.69 16.00 7.25
N LYS A 581 -2.80 14.99 6.37
CA LYS A 581 -4.05 14.66 5.68
C LYS A 581 -5.19 14.86 6.69
N SER A 582 -6.18 15.69 6.33
CA SER A 582 -7.32 16.03 7.20
C SER A 582 -7.77 14.81 7.99
N SER A 583 -7.63 14.86 9.32
CA SER A 583 -7.92 13.71 10.19
C SER A 583 -9.31 13.15 9.86
N ILE A 584 -9.46 11.84 9.95
CA ILE A 584 -10.73 11.14 9.70
C ILE A 584 -11.89 11.82 10.44
N ARG A 585 -11.65 12.44 11.61
CA ARG A 585 -12.62 13.22 12.38
C ARG A 585 -13.24 14.40 11.60
N GLU A 586 -12.45 15.12 10.80
CA GLU A 586 -12.92 16.25 9.98
C GLU A 586 -13.72 15.77 8.77
N ARG A 587 -13.30 14.66 8.16
CA ARG A 587 -14.04 13.96 7.08
C ARG A 587 -15.33 13.31 7.60
N LEU A 588 -15.36 12.84 8.86
CA LEU A 588 -16.54 12.28 9.52
C LEU A 588 -17.55 13.36 9.94
N GLU A 589 -17.09 14.56 10.32
CA GLU A 589 -17.94 15.71 10.61
C GLU A 589 -18.60 16.28 9.35
N ASP A 590 -17.92 16.23 8.20
CA ASP A 590 -18.48 16.61 6.91
C ASP A 590 -19.46 15.55 6.36
N ALA A 591 -19.15 14.25 6.49
CA ALA A 591 -20.08 13.17 6.14
C ALA A 591 -21.35 13.18 7.01
N LYS A 592 -21.24 13.46 8.32
CA LYS A 592 -22.41 13.65 9.20
C LYS A 592 -23.23 14.89 8.84
N ARG A 593 -22.60 15.94 8.29
CA ARG A 593 -23.28 17.15 7.81
C ARG A 593 -24.04 16.88 6.52
N GLU A 594 -23.43 16.13 5.60
CA GLU A 594 -24.00 15.75 4.31
C GLU A 594 -25.21 14.80 4.45
N CYS A 595 -25.17 13.87 5.40
CA CYS A 595 -26.30 12.99 5.75
C CYS A 595 -27.45 13.73 6.47
N ALA A 596 -27.19 14.84 7.17
CA ALA A 596 -28.21 15.61 7.86
C ALA A 596 -29.04 16.53 6.93
N GLU A 597 -28.55 16.81 5.72
CA GLU A 597 -29.22 17.68 4.74
C GLU A 597 -30.19 16.94 3.81
N HIS A 598 -30.18 15.60 3.77
CA HIS A 598 -31.13 14.80 3.01
C HIS A 598 -32.37 14.41 3.84
N LYS A 599 -33.38 15.30 3.89
CA LYS A 599 -34.73 14.93 4.34
C LYS A 599 -35.53 14.23 3.23
N PRO A 600 -36.26 13.14 3.50
CA PRO A 600 -37.11 12.50 2.50
C PRO A 600 -38.35 13.34 2.17
N GLN A 601 -38.70 13.43 0.87
CA GLN A 601 -39.93 14.06 0.40
C GLN A 601 -41.17 13.27 0.84
N GLU A 602 -42.08 13.93 1.57
CA GLU A 602 -43.38 13.38 1.97
C GLU A 602 -44.27 13.03 0.76
N GLY A 603 -44.76 11.79 0.74
CA GLY A 603 -45.69 11.27 -0.26
C GLY A 603 -47.07 11.95 -0.23
N LYS A 604 -47.52 12.42 -1.39
CA LYS A 604 -48.90 12.88 -1.63
C LYS A 604 -49.89 11.72 -1.53
N LYS A 605 -50.84 11.80 -0.59
CA LYS A 605 -52.09 11.01 -0.60
C LYS A 605 -53.05 11.55 -1.69
N PRO A 606 -53.69 10.70 -2.51
CA PRO A 606 -54.83 11.12 -3.31
C PRO A 606 -56.13 10.97 -2.51
N GLY A 607 -56.94 12.04 -2.54
CA GLY A 607 -58.20 12.19 -1.80
C GLY A 607 -59.33 11.29 -2.32
N ARG A 608 -60.24 10.99 -1.39
CA ARG A 608 -61.47 10.23 -1.62
C ARG A 608 -62.64 11.19 -1.47
N ASP A 609 -63.16 11.69 -2.60
CA ASP A 609 -64.40 12.47 -2.61
C ASP A 609 -65.61 11.54 -2.79
N VAL A 610 -66.61 11.76 -1.92
CA VAL A 610 -67.93 11.11 -1.92
C VAL A 610 -68.88 11.99 -2.74
N PRO A 611 -69.80 11.43 -3.54
CA PRO A 611 -70.72 12.23 -4.36
C PRO A 611 -72.00 12.58 -3.59
N GLU A 612 -72.40 13.86 -3.65
CA GLU A 612 -73.78 14.28 -3.38
C GLU A 612 -74.53 14.45 -4.71
N HIS A 613 -75.60 13.68 -4.84
CA HIS A 613 -76.72 13.91 -5.74
C HIS A 613 -77.54 15.11 -5.22
N ASP A 614 -77.94 16.06 -6.08
CA ASP A 614 -79.33 16.13 -6.55
C ASP A 614 -79.66 17.32 -7.48
N CYS A 615 -80.72 17.09 -8.27
CA CYS A 615 -81.57 18.03 -9.03
C CYS A 615 -81.14 18.43 -10.46
N LEU A 616 -81.54 17.64 -11.48
CA LEU A 616 -82.79 17.81 -12.25
C LEU A 616 -82.91 16.80 -13.40
#